data_AF-A0A4R5V2D8-F1
#
_entry.id   AF-A0A4R5V2D8-F1
#
_cell.length_a   1.000
_cell.length_b   1.000
_cell.length_c   1.000
_cell.angle_alpha   90.00
_cell.angle_beta   90.00
_cell.angle_gamma   90.00
#
_symmetry.space_group_name_H-M   'P 1'
#
loop_
_entity.id
_entity.type
_entity.pdbx_description
1 polymer ?
#
loop_
_entity_poly.entity_id
_entity_poly.type
_entity_poly.pdbx_seq_one_letter_code
_entity_poly.pdbx_strand_id
1 'polypeptide(L)'
;MELHPKVRLACAEGMSAWTAAQHFKMSRGTIGKMLAFSEPPGYRRSASIKRPKLDGFTDIIDSWLDADKAVHRKQRHAAKRIFAVHRSRCTHVTH
;
A
#
# COMPACT_ATOMS: atom_id res chain seq x y z
N MET A 1 -11.66 13.00 15.72
CA MET A 1 -12.87 13.75 15.29
C MET A 1 -13.25 13.22 13.93
N GLU A 2 -14.36 12.47 13.85
CA GLU A 2 -14.77 11.72 12.66
C GLU A 2 -15.25 12.67 11.55
N LEU A 3 -14.44 12.89 10.51
CA LEU A 3 -14.73 13.80 9.39
C LEU A 3 -15.90 13.31 8.54
N HIS A 4 -16.05 12.00 8.38
CA HIS A 4 -17.06 11.38 7.54
C HIS A 4 -18.50 11.63 8.03
N PRO A 5 -18.88 11.34 9.29
CA PRO A 5 -20.23 11.62 9.77
C PRO A 5 -20.58 13.12 9.72
N LYS A 6 -19.60 14.02 9.90
CA LYS A 6 -19.83 15.47 9.76
C LYS A 6 -20.22 15.90 8.36
N VAL A 7 -19.53 15.37 7.35
CA VAL A 7 -19.85 15.65 5.94
C VAL A 7 -21.26 15.15 5.61
N ARG A 8 -21.63 13.97 6.11
CA ARG A 8 -22.97 13.40 5.90
C ARG A 8 -24.06 14.21 6.61
N LEU A 9 -23.83 14.64 7.85
CA LEU A 9 -24.77 15.46 8.60
C LEU A 9 -25.02 16.79 7.89
N ALA A 10 -23.96 17.50 7.46
CA ALA A 10 -24.11 18.76 6.74
C ALA A 10 -24.95 18.61 5.46
N CYS A 11 -24.73 17.53 4.70
CA CYS A 11 -25.53 17.27 3.51
C CYS A 11 -26.98 16.85 3.82
N ALA A 12 -27.20 16.15 4.95
CA ALA A 12 -28.55 15.81 5.42
C ALA A 12 -29.33 17.05 5.89
N GLU A 13 -28.64 18.06 6.42
CA GLU A 13 -29.19 19.36 6.81
C GLU A 13 -29.49 20.29 5.61
N GLY A 14 -29.31 19.80 4.37
CA GLY A 14 -29.64 20.54 3.15
C GLY A 14 -28.45 21.18 2.45
N MET A 15 -27.21 20.96 2.93
CA MET A 15 -26.03 21.43 2.22
C MET A 15 -25.81 20.62 0.93
N SER A 16 -25.64 21.31 -0.20
CA SER A 16 -25.29 20.63 -1.45
C SER A 16 -23.89 20.00 -1.35
N ALA A 17 -23.65 18.92 -2.09
CA ALA A 17 -22.32 18.29 -2.17
C ALA A 17 -21.23 19.28 -2.66
N TRP A 18 -21.62 20.30 -3.45
CA TRP A 18 -20.71 21.35 -3.90
C TRP A 18 -20.31 22.28 -2.76
N THR A 19 -21.29 22.75 -1.99
CA THR A 19 -21.06 23.60 -0.81
C THR A 19 -20.24 22.87 0.24
N ALA A 20 -20.52 21.58 0.47
CA ALA A 20 -19.74 20.73 1.36
C ALA A 20 -18.28 20.59 0.91
N ALA A 21 -18.00 20.43 -0.38
CA ALA A 21 -16.63 20.35 -0.88
C ALA A 21 -15.81 21.61 -0.58
N GLN A 22 -16.41 22.80 -0.72
CA GLN A 22 -15.77 24.08 -0.37
C GLN A 22 -15.58 24.22 1.15
N HIS A 23 -16.61 23.92 1.92
CA HIS A 23 -16.60 24.04 3.38
C HIS A 23 -15.59 23.10 4.05
N PHE A 24 -15.52 21.85 3.59
CA PHE A 24 -14.60 20.83 4.13
C PHE A 24 -13.24 20.79 3.41
N LYS A 25 -13.01 21.65 2.40
CA LYS A 25 -11.78 21.69 1.59
C LYS A 25 -11.40 20.31 1.01
N MET A 26 -12.40 19.58 0.53
CA MET A 26 -12.23 18.24 -0.04
C MET A 26 -12.59 18.20 -1.51
N SER A 27 -12.00 17.26 -2.24
CA SER A 27 -12.40 17.03 -3.63
C SER A 27 -13.87 16.61 -3.71
N ARG A 28 -14.56 17.02 -4.78
CA ARG A 28 -15.94 16.59 -5.07
C ARG A 28 -16.08 15.07 -5.10
N GLY A 29 -15.07 14.38 -5.62
CA GLY A 29 -15.04 12.91 -5.66
C GLY A 29 -14.93 12.29 -4.27
N THR A 30 -14.24 12.93 -3.32
CA THR A 30 -14.16 12.49 -1.93
C THR A 30 -15.50 12.66 -1.23
N ILE A 31 -16.16 13.82 -1.35
CA ILE A 31 -17.49 14.07 -0.80
C ILE A 31 -18.52 13.08 -1.39
N GLY A 32 -18.48 12.85 -2.71
CA GLY A 32 -19.36 11.88 -3.36
C GLY A 32 -19.19 10.46 -2.79
N LYS A 33 -17.95 10.01 -2.56
CA LYS A 33 -17.68 8.73 -1.89
C LYS A 33 -18.22 8.72 -0.45
N MET A 34 -18.04 9.81 0.30
CA MET A 34 -18.52 9.91 1.68
C MET A 34 -20.06 9.87 1.78
N LEU A 35 -20.77 10.39 0.78
CA LEU A 35 -22.22 10.29 0.71
C LEU A 35 -22.69 8.90 0.29
N ALA A 36 -21.97 8.26 -0.65
CA ALA A 36 -22.30 6.93 -1.15
C ALA A 36 -22.07 5.79 -0.14
N PHE A 37 -21.08 5.93 0.76
CA PHE A 37 -20.73 4.89 1.74
C PHE A 37 -21.06 5.35 3.17
N SER A 38 -21.64 4.44 3.98
CA SER A 38 -22.00 4.71 5.39
C SER A 38 -20.78 4.86 6.30
N GLU A 39 -19.76 4.04 6.05
CA GLU A 39 -18.47 4.12 6.72
C GLU A 39 -17.39 4.42 5.70
N PRO A 40 -16.27 5.06 6.09
CA PRO A 40 -15.21 5.38 5.16
C PRO A 40 -14.75 4.06 4.55
N PRO A 41 -14.81 3.90 3.22
CA PRO A 41 -14.23 2.71 2.61
C PRO A 41 -12.75 2.71 3.01
N GLY A 42 -12.36 1.74 3.85
CA GLY A 42 -10.96 1.55 4.22
C GLY A 42 -10.09 1.41 2.97
N TYR A 43 -8.78 1.49 3.13
CA TYR A 43 -7.86 1.36 2.00
C TYR A 43 -8.13 0.05 1.22
N ARG A 44 -8.71 0.17 0.03
CA ARG A 44 -9.00 -0.94 -0.88
C ARG A 44 -8.18 -0.74 -2.15
N ARG A 45 -7.32 -1.70 -2.48
CA ARG A 45 -6.67 -1.73 -3.79
C ARG A 45 -7.63 -2.36 -4.79
N SER A 46 -7.82 -1.71 -5.94
CA SER A 46 -8.65 -2.24 -7.03
C SER A 46 -7.96 -3.36 -7.82
N ALA A 47 -6.63 -3.44 -7.75
CA ALA A 47 -5.84 -4.45 -8.41
C ALA A 47 -4.81 -5.05 -7.45
N SER A 48 -4.36 -6.27 -7.75
CA SER A 48 -3.17 -6.83 -7.12
C SER A 48 -1.98 -5.89 -7.33
N ILE A 49 -1.06 -5.88 -6.37
CA ILE A 49 0.16 -5.09 -6.48
C ILE A 49 0.95 -5.68 -7.65
N LYS A 50 0.93 -5.02 -8.81
CA LYS A 50 1.89 -5.36 -9.86
C LYS A 50 3.27 -5.04 -9.29
N ARG A 51 4.09 -6.09 -9.10
CA ARG A 51 5.49 -5.97 -8.65
C ARG A 51 6.44 -6.23 -9.83
N PRO A 52 6.40 -5.45 -10.92
CA PRO A 52 7.11 -5.77 -12.17
C PRO A 52 8.63 -5.86 -12.01
N LYS A 53 9.21 -5.25 -10.97
CA LYS A 53 10.65 -5.31 -10.66
C LYS A 53 11.03 -6.44 -9.71
N LEU A 54 10.08 -7.01 -8.97
CA LEU A 54 10.34 -8.03 -7.96
C LEU A 54 9.92 -9.42 -8.47
N ASP A 55 8.96 -9.49 -9.39
CA ASP A 55 8.35 -10.75 -9.85
C ASP A 55 9.40 -11.77 -10.32
N GLY A 56 10.36 -11.33 -11.15
CA GLY A 56 11.45 -12.18 -11.64
C GLY A 56 12.55 -12.53 -10.63
N PHE A 57 12.50 -11.97 -9.41
CA PHE A 57 13.47 -12.25 -8.34
C PHE A 57 12.83 -12.94 -7.13
N THR A 58 11.50 -13.10 -7.11
CA THR A 58 10.76 -13.67 -5.99
C THR A 58 11.21 -15.10 -5.67
N ASP A 59 11.33 -15.94 -6.71
CA ASP A 59 11.73 -17.35 -6.55
C ASP A 59 13.15 -17.50 -5.98
N ILE A 60 14.06 -16.62 -6.37
CA ILE A 60 15.45 -16.61 -5.88
C ILE A 60 15.49 -16.18 -4.41
N ILE A 61 14.71 -15.16 -4.06
CA ILE A 61 14.60 -14.66 -2.69
C ILE A 61 13.98 -15.74 -1.79
N ASP A 62 12.93 -16.42 -2.25
CA ASP A 62 12.25 -17.47 -1.48
C ASP A 62 13.15 -18.68 -1.25
N SER A 63 13.89 -19.12 -2.29
CA SER A 63 14.89 -20.19 -2.14
C SER A 63 15.97 -19.85 -1.09
N TRP A 64 16.44 -18.61 -1.05
CA TRP A 64 17.41 -18.17 -0.05
C TRP A 64 16.81 -18.04 1.35
N LEU A 65 15.58 -17.56 1.47
CA LEU A 65 14.89 -17.49 2.76
C LEU A 65 14.65 -18.88 3.34
N ASP A 66 14.30 -19.86 2.52
CA ASP A 66 14.09 -21.23 2.96
C ASP A 66 15.40 -21.92 3.34
N ALA A 67 16.47 -21.69 2.58
CA ALA A 67 17.82 -22.12 2.96
C ALA A 67 18.27 -21.47 4.29
N ASP A 68 17.97 -20.19 4.51
CA ASP A 68 18.34 -19.47 5.73
C ASP A 68 17.55 -19.95 6.97
N LYS A 69 16.28 -20.35 6.80
CA LYS A 69 15.48 -20.95 7.90
C LYS A 69 16.08 -22.26 8.41
N ALA A 70 16.68 -23.06 7.51
CA ALA A 70 17.32 -24.33 7.84
C ALA A 70 18.65 -24.16 8.60
N VAL A 71 19.21 -22.94 8.60
CA VAL A 71 20.47 -22.63 9.29
C VAL A 71 20.21 -22.26 10.77
N HIS A 72 21.14 -22.68 11.65
CA HIS A 72 21.08 -22.39 13.08
C HIS A 72 20.92 -20.88 13.36
N ARG A 73 20.06 -20.51 14.32
CA ARG A 73 19.56 -19.14 14.55
C ARG A 73 20.63 -18.03 14.57
N LYS A 74 21.85 -18.35 15.00
CA LYS A 74 22.99 -17.41 15.09
C LYS A 74 23.68 -17.13 13.75
N GLN A 75 23.49 -18.00 12.76
CA GLN A 75 24.08 -17.90 11.42
C GLN A 75 23.09 -17.40 10.36
N ARG A 76 21.81 -17.20 10.72
CA ARG A 76 20.80 -16.64 9.84
C ARG A 76 21.19 -15.25 9.34
N HIS A 77 21.06 -15.03 8.04
CA HIS A 77 21.36 -13.77 7.39
C HIS A 77 20.24 -12.76 7.69
N ALA A 78 20.58 -11.61 8.27
CA ALA A 78 19.64 -10.48 8.29
C ALA A 78 19.35 -10.03 6.85
N ALA A 79 18.15 -9.51 6.57
CA ALA A 79 17.73 -9.06 5.24
C ALA A 79 18.75 -8.12 4.54
N LYS A 80 19.52 -7.36 5.33
CA LYS A 80 20.64 -6.51 4.87
C LYS A 80 21.78 -7.30 4.20
N ARG A 81 22.14 -8.49 4.70
CA ARG A 81 23.16 -9.37 4.10
C ARG A 81 22.67 -10.02 2.80
N ILE A 82 21.41 -10.45 2.75
CA ILE A 82 20.80 -10.99 1.52
C ILE A 82 20.79 -9.92 0.42
N PHE A 83 20.41 -8.69 0.76
CA PHE A 83 20.45 -7.57 -0.17
C PHE A 83 21.87 -7.21 -0.65
N ALA A 84 22.87 -7.27 0.25
CA ALA A 84 24.27 -7.02 -0.11
C ALA A 84 24.82 -8.08 -1.09
N VAL A 85 24.51 -9.36 -0.89
CA VAL A 85 24.91 -10.45 -1.80
C VAL A 85 24.25 -10.27 -3.18
N HIS A 86 22.95 -9.92 -3.23
CA HIS A 86 22.27 -9.60 -4.49
C HIS A 86 23.00 -8.48 -5.25
N ARG A 87 23.37 -7.39 -4.57
CA ARG A 87 24.09 -6.27 -5.17
C ARG A 87 25.47 -6.66 -5.70
N SER A 88 26.19 -7.56 -5.03
CA SER A 88 27.52 -8.03 -5.46
C SER A 88 27.48 -8.99 -6.66
N ARG A 89 26.38 -9.76 -6.83
CA ARG A 89 26.24 -10.72 -7.95
C ARG A 89 25.69 -10.07 -9.23
N CYS A 90 24.98 -8.97 -9.14
CA CYS A 90 24.45 -8.24 -10.30
C CYS A 90 25.50 -7.42 -11.08
N THR A 91 26.77 -7.35 -10.64
CA THR A 91 27.83 -6.63 -11.38
C THR A 91 28.44 -7.41 -12.55
N HIS A 92 28.02 -8.66 -12.78
CA HIS A 92 28.53 -9.52 -13.87
C HIS A 92 27.46 -9.93 -14.89
N VAL A 93 26.38 -9.16 -15.00
CA VAL A 93 25.39 -9.31 -16.09
C VAL A 93 25.21 -7.96 -16.78
N THR A 94 26.27 -7.54 -17.46
CA THR A 94 26.20 -6.59 -18.58
C THR A 94 26.80 -7.32 -19.78
N HIS A 95 25.97 -7.56 -20.79
CA HIS A 95 26.38 -7.99 -22.13
C HIS A 95 27.43 -7.06 -22.73
#